data_AF-A0AAU5T7B3-F1
#
_entry.id   AF-A0AAU5T7B3-F1
#
_cell.length_a   1.000
_cell.length_b   1.000
_cell.length_c   1.000
_cell.angle_alpha   90.00
_cell.angle_beta   90.00
_cell.angle_gamma   90.00
#
_symmetry.space_group_name_H-M   'P 1'
#
loop_
_entity.id
_entity.type
_entity.pdbx_description
1 polymer ?
#
loop_
_entity_poly.entity_id
_entity_poly.type
_entity_poly.pdbx_seq_one_letter_code
_entity_poly.pdbx_strand_id
1 'polypeptide(L)'
;MKTIMDLYAEGGAAALFVRRFRALHNGVWHPTKDHWSFTWEHIAGRASELERLTESEAEERVAELTQALCWDLLQVGKCWACEKLIK
;
A
#
# COMPACT_ATOMS: atom_id res chain seq x y z
N MET A 1 14.78 -3.99 9.62
CA MET A 1 13.65 -3.33 8.95
C MET A 1 12.82 -4.43 8.30
N LYS A 2 11.50 -4.47 8.53
CA LYS A 2 10.62 -5.51 7.95
C LYS A 2 10.49 -5.35 6.43
N THR A 3 10.32 -6.45 5.70
CA THR A 3 10.12 -6.50 4.24
C THR A 3 8.64 -6.57 3.85
N ILE A 4 8.33 -6.41 2.55
CA ILE A 4 6.97 -6.64 1.99
C ILE A 4 6.47 -8.06 2.24
N MET A 5 7.38 -9.04 2.20
CA MET A 5 7.04 -10.44 2.42
C MET A 5 6.75 -10.71 3.89
N ASP A 6 7.39 -9.96 4.79
CA ASP A 6 7.11 -10.03 6.23
C ASP A 6 5.68 -9.54 6.51
N LEU A 7 5.26 -8.42 5.91
CA LEU A 7 3.89 -7.92 6.02
C LEU A 7 2.85 -8.87 5.40
N TYR A 8 3.17 -9.46 4.25
CA TYR A 8 2.27 -10.43 3.63
C TYR A 8 2.11 -11.69 4.51
N ALA A 9 3.19 -12.13 5.15
CA ALA A 9 3.20 -13.29 6.04
C ALA A 9 2.47 -13.05 7.37
N GLU A 10 2.36 -11.80 7.83
CA GLU A 10 1.59 -11.42 9.02
C GLU A 10 0.07 -11.63 8.83
N GLY A 11 -0.41 -11.72 7.58
CA GLY A 11 -1.82 -12.00 7.28
C GLY A 11 -2.75 -10.80 7.51
N GLY A 12 -4.06 -11.08 7.62
CA GLY A 12 -5.08 -10.08 7.92
C GLY A 12 -5.09 -8.87 6.97
N ALA A 13 -5.31 -7.68 7.55
CA ALA A 13 -5.38 -6.42 6.81
C ALA A 13 -4.07 -6.05 6.10
N ALA A 14 -2.91 -6.41 6.67
CA ALA A 14 -1.61 -6.18 6.04
C ALA A 14 -1.49 -6.96 4.72
N ALA A 15 -1.91 -8.22 4.71
CA ALA A 15 -1.93 -9.04 3.50
C ALA A 15 -2.94 -8.55 2.45
N LEU A 16 -4.09 -7.99 2.86
CA LEU A 16 -5.07 -7.37 1.95
C LEU A 16 -4.49 -6.13 1.28
N PHE A 17 -3.84 -5.25 2.06
CA PHE A 17 -3.19 -4.06 1.54
C PHE A 17 -2.07 -4.39 0.55
N VAL A 18 -1.16 -5.30 0.91
CA VAL A 18 -0.07 -5.72 0.03
C VAL A 18 -0.62 -6.28 -1.30
N ARG A 19 -1.71 -7.05 -1.26
CA ARG A 19 -2.36 -7.57 -2.49
C ARG A 19 -2.90 -6.46 -3.37
N ARG A 20 -3.71 -5.55 -2.82
CA ARG A 20 -4.32 -4.46 -3.59
C ARG A 20 -3.29 -3.47 -4.12
N PHE A 21 -2.35 -3.06 -3.26
CA PHE A 21 -1.28 -2.15 -3.64
C PHE A 21 -0.43 -2.74 -4.77
N ARG A 22 -0.04 -4.02 -4.70
CA ARG A 22 0.72 -4.67 -5.78
C ARG A 22 -0.06 -4.77 -7.09
N ALA A 23 -1.36 -5.05 -7.03
CA ALA A 23 -2.19 -5.17 -8.23
C ALA A 23 -2.23 -3.88 -9.07
N LEU A 24 -2.24 -2.72 -8.41
CA LEU A 24 -2.18 -1.42 -9.07
C LEU A 24 -0.79 -1.10 -9.64
N HIS A 25 0.25 -1.72 -9.12
CA HIS A 25 1.65 -1.42 -9.42
C HIS A 25 2.36 -2.57 -10.16
N ASN A 26 1.69 -3.20 -11.12
CA ASN A 26 2.17 -4.36 -11.92
C ASN A 26 3.44 -4.11 -12.80
N GLY A 27 4.22 -3.07 -12.55
CA GLY A 27 5.46 -2.74 -13.26
C GLY A 27 6.73 -3.34 -12.62
N VAL A 28 7.87 -3.12 -13.28
CA VAL A 28 9.20 -3.45 -12.73
C VAL A 28 9.47 -2.55 -11.53
N TRP A 29 9.45 -3.14 -10.35
CA TRP A 29 9.70 -2.44 -9.10
C TRP A 29 11.18 -2.04 -9.04
N HIS A 30 11.48 -0.75 -9.22
CA HIS A 30 12.80 -0.26 -8.85
C HIS A 30 12.87 -0.14 -7.33
N PRO A 31 13.97 -0.58 -6.70
CA PRO A 31 14.22 -0.40 -5.29
C PRO A 31 14.62 1.06 -5.02
N THR A 32 13.75 2.01 -5.34
CA THR A 32 13.83 3.31 -4.69
C THR A 32 13.40 3.07 -3.24
N LYS A 33 14.34 3.23 -2.31
CA LYS A 33 14.11 3.14 -0.85
C LYS A 33 12.87 3.92 -0.39
N ASP A 34 12.43 4.91 -1.16
CA ASP A 34 11.35 5.81 -0.82
C ASP A 34 9.95 5.27 -1.15
N HIS A 35 9.78 4.35 -2.10
CA HIS A 35 8.42 3.95 -2.47
C HIS A 35 7.83 2.98 -1.43
N TRP A 36 8.58 1.90 -1.13
CA TRP A 36 8.08 0.83 -0.27
C TRP A 36 8.12 1.17 1.22
N SER A 37 9.12 1.93 1.67
CA SER A 37 9.19 2.36 3.08
C SER A 37 8.02 3.28 3.44
N PHE A 38 7.62 4.19 2.55
CA PHE A 38 6.43 5.00 2.76
C PHE A 38 5.15 4.16 2.74
N THR A 39 5.04 3.19 1.83
CA THR A 39 3.92 2.22 1.84
C THR A 39 3.84 1.46 3.16
N TRP A 40 4.98 0.97 3.68
CA TRP A 40 5.04 0.27 4.95
C TRP A 40 4.67 1.15 6.14
N GLU A 41 5.19 2.37 6.24
CA GLU A 41 4.86 3.31 7.32
C GLU A 41 3.36 3.66 7.31
N HIS A 42 2.79 3.84 6.11
CA HIS A 42 1.39 4.17 5.92
C HIS A 42 0.44 3.03 6.35
N ILE A 43 0.85 1.77 6.15
CA ILE A 43 0.10 0.57 6.57
C ILE A 43 0.28 0.30 8.06
N ALA A 44 1.53 0.29 8.54
CA ALA A 44 1.85 -0.03 9.92
C ALA A 44 1.18 0.95 10.90
N GLY A 45 1.05 2.22 10.51
CA GLY A 45 0.32 3.22 11.30
C GLY A 45 -1.20 3.00 11.37
N ARG A 46 -1.78 2.17 10.50
CA ARG A 46 -3.24 1.96 10.40
C ARG A 46 -3.69 0.50 10.55
N ALA A 47 -2.77 -0.43 10.80
CA ALA A 47 -3.09 -1.86 10.92
C ALA A 47 -4.16 -2.13 12.00
N SER A 48 -4.07 -1.46 13.15
CA SER A 48 -5.03 -1.60 14.25
C SER A 48 -6.41 -0.96 13.98
N GLU A 49 -6.50 0.00 13.06
CA GLU A 49 -7.79 0.52 12.55
C GLU A 49 -8.45 -0.53 11.66
N LEU A 50 -7.69 -1.12 10.73
CA LEU A 50 -8.18 -2.11 9.78
C LEU A 50 -8.58 -3.44 10.44
N GLU A 51 -7.87 -3.86 11.50
CA GLU A 51 -8.19 -5.07 12.28
C GLU A 51 -9.52 -4.99 13.03
N ARG A 52 -10.07 -3.78 13.24
CA ARG A 52 -11.37 -3.56 13.91
C ARG A 52 -12.55 -3.57 12.95
N LEU A 53 -12.28 -3.54 11.65
CA LEU A 53 -13.29 -3.53 10.60
C LEU A 53 -13.69 -4.96 10.23
N THR A 54 -14.89 -5.12 9.70
CA THR A 54 -15.22 -6.36 8.97
C THR A 54 -14.34 -6.49 7.73
N GLU A 55 -14.24 -7.70 7.17
CA GLU A 55 -13.40 -7.94 5.99
C GLU A 55 -13.77 -7.03 4.81
N SER A 56 -15.07 -6.84 4.54
CA SER A 56 -15.56 -5.95 3.48
C SER A 56 -15.19 -4.49 3.71
N GLU A 57 -15.36 -3.98 4.95
CA GLU A 57 -15.00 -2.62 5.31
C GLU A 57 -13.48 -2.41 5.26
N ALA A 58 -12.71 -3.42 5.68
CA ALA A 58 -11.26 -3.40 5.59
C ALA A 58 -10.81 -3.34 4.13
N GLU A 59 -11.45 -4.08 3.22
CA GLU A 59 -11.14 -4.03 1.79
C GLU A 59 -11.41 -2.67 1.16
N GLU A 60 -12.59 -2.07 1.44
CA GLU A 60 -12.93 -0.73 0.97
C GLU A 60 -11.94 0.30 1.52
N ARG A 61 -11.65 0.25 2.82
CA ARG A 61 -10.73 1.16 3.48
C ARG A 61 -9.30 1.02 2.94
N VAL A 62 -8.85 -0.21 2.69
CA VAL A 62 -7.56 -0.49 2.06
C VAL A 62 -7.49 0.10 0.65
N ALA A 63 -8.58 0.03 -0.13
CA ALA A 63 -8.62 0.62 -1.47
C ALA A 63 -8.48 2.15 -1.42
N GLU A 64 -9.21 2.81 -0.53
CA GLU A 64 -9.09 4.26 -0.31
C GLU A 64 -7.68 4.68 0.10
N LEU A 65 -7.12 4.01 1.11
CA LEU A 65 -5.78 4.30 1.61
C LEU A 65 -4.71 4.08 0.54
N THR A 66 -4.88 3.02 -0.26
CA THR A 66 -4.00 2.75 -1.39
C THR A 66 -4.06 3.89 -2.42
N GLN A 67 -5.26 4.35 -2.78
CA GLN A 67 -5.43 5.42 -3.75
C GLN A 67 -4.88 6.76 -3.24
N ALA A 68 -5.12 7.09 -1.97
CA ALA A 68 -4.57 8.27 -1.32
C ALA A 68 -3.03 8.27 -1.32
N LEU A 69 -2.43 7.13 -0.93
CA LEU A 69 -0.98 6.98 -0.94
C LEU A 69 -0.39 7.13 -2.36
N CYS A 70 -1.04 6.56 -3.38
CA CYS A 70 -0.64 6.76 -4.78
C CYS A 70 -0.64 8.24 -5.17
N TRP A 71 -1.64 9.00 -4.72
CA TRP A 71 -1.75 10.43 -4.97
C TRP A 71 -0.62 11.20 -4.30
N ASP A 72 -0.35 10.94 -3.02
CA ASP A 72 0.72 11.59 -2.27
C ASP A 72 2.09 11.33 -2.92
N LEU A 73 2.37 10.07 -3.28
CA LEU A 73 3.61 9.67 -3.94
C LEU A 73 3.79 10.31 -5.33
N LEU A 74 2.70 10.55 -6.05
CA LEU A 74 2.72 11.29 -7.31
C LEU A 74 3.13 12.76 -7.07
N GLN A 75 2.53 13.42 -6.09
CA GLN A 75 2.81 14.84 -5.80
C GLN A 75 4.28 15.08 -5.44
N VAL A 76 4.94 14.12 -4.79
CA VAL A 76 6.36 14.21 -4.41
C VAL A 76 7.32 13.58 -5.44
N GLY A 77 6.81 13.11 -6.58
CA GLY A 77 7.62 12.51 -7.65
C GLY A 77 8.32 11.20 -7.25
N LYS A 78 7.74 10.45 -6.32
CA LYS A 78 8.34 9.24 -5.73
C LYS A 78 7.82 7.93 -6.34
N CYS A 79 6.84 7.99 -7.25
CA CYS A 79 6.23 6.80 -7.87
C CYS A 79 5.84 6.99 -9.34
N TRP A 80 6.69 6.50 -10.26
CA TRP A 80 6.44 6.48 -11.71
C TRP A 80 5.25 5.59 -12.13
N ALA A 81 4.91 4.58 -11.34
CA ALA A 81 3.76 3.72 -11.59
C ALA A 81 2.43 4.43 -11.23
N CYS A 82 2.46 5.33 -10.25
CA CYS A 82 1.32 6.14 -9.82
C CYS A 82 0.95 7.19 -10.87
N GLU A 83 1.93 7.73 -11.61
CA GLU A 83 1.71 8.62 -12.77
C GLU A 83 0.82 7.99 -13.86
N LYS A 84 0.82 6.65 -14.00
CA LYS A 84 0.05 5.95 -15.03
C LYS A 84 -1.38 5.60 -14.61
N LEU A 85 -1.67 5.62 -13.31
CA LEU A 85 -2.97 5.22 -12.75
C LEU A 85 -3.98 6.37 -12.68
N ILE A 86 -3.50 7.61 -12.82
CA ILE A 86 -4.29 8.85 -12.75
C ILE A 86 -4.32 9.47 -14.15
N LYS A 87 -5.08 8.87 -15.05
CA LYS A 87 -5.38 9.43 -16.38
C LYS A 87 -6.88 9.52 -16.58
#